data_AF-A0A8H4IPV2-F1
#
_entry.id   AF-A0A8H4IPV2-F1
#
_cell.length_a   1.000
_cell.length_b   1.000
_cell.length_c   1.000
_cell.angle_alpha   90.00
_cell.angle_beta   90.00
_cell.angle_gamma   90.00
#
_symmetry.space_group_name_H-M   'P 1'
#
loop_
_entity.id
_entity.type
_entity.pdbx_description
1 polymer ?
#
loop_
_entity_poly.entity_id
_entity_poly.type
_entity_poly.pdbx_seq_one_letter_code
_entity_poly.pdbx_strand_id
1 'polypeptide(L)'
;MGKVHGSLARAGKVKSQTPKESPLGGSGGCYPDPVEDRNEQLDADVYCALQVEPQEKKKTPKGRALKRIKYTRRFVNVTMTGGKRKMNPNPTS
;
A
#
# COMPACT_ATOMS: atom_id res chain seq x y z
N MET A 1 -42.20 15.71 17.14
CA MET A 1 -40.85 15.61 17.75
C MET A 1 -40.22 14.32 17.27
N GLY A 2 -39.19 14.38 16.42
CA GLY A 2 -38.54 13.22 15.82
C GLY A 2 -37.64 12.45 16.81
N LYS A 3 -37.18 11.26 16.41
CA LYS A 3 -36.24 10.45 17.20
C LYS A 3 -34.93 11.22 17.37
N VAL A 4 -34.61 11.63 18.59
CA VAL A 4 -33.38 12.39 18.91
C VAL A 4 -32.17 11.47 19.05
N HIS A 5 -32.38 10.19 19.39
CA HIS A 5 -31.32 9.21 19.66
C HIS A 5 -31.53 7.93 18.84
N GLY A 6 -30.48 7.52 18.11
CA GLY A 6 -30.45 6.31 17.27
C GLY A 6 -29.66 5.15 17.89
N SER A 7 -29.62 4.01 17.20
CA SER A 7 -28.89 2.82 17.66
C SER A 7 -27.38 2.94 17.44
N LEU A 8 -26.61 2.59 18.47
CA LEU A 8 -25.13 2.50 18.41
C LEU A 8 -24.62 1.17 17.83
N ALA A 9 -25.51 0.22 17.50
CA ALA A 9 -25.14 -1.14 17.11
C ALA A 9 -24.31 -1.24 15.82
N ARG A 10 -24.26 -0.18 15.00
CA ARG A 10 -23.48 -0.12 13.74
C ARG A 10 -22.14 0.60 13.88
N ALA A 11 -21.75 0.99 15.09
CA ALA A 11 -20.46 1.63 15.32
C ALA A 11 -19.32 0.72 14.83
N GLY A 12 -18.38 1.27 14.06
CA GLY A 12 -17.19 0.54 13.60
C GLY A 12 -17.39 -0.43 12.43
N LYS A 13 -18.64 -0.75 12.02
CA LYS A 13 -18.94 -1.76 10.97
C LYS A 13 -18.11 -1.58 9.69
N VAL A 14 -17.97 -0.35 9.21
CA VAL A 14 -17.25 -0.06 7.96
C VAL A 14 -15.76 -0.40 8.09
N LYS A 15 -15.11 0.00 9.19
CA LYS A 15 -13.68 -0.27 9.43
C LYS A 15 -13.38 -1.74 9.69
N SER A 16 -14.30 -2.46 10.31
CA SER A 16 -14.16 -3.92 10.53
C SER A 16 -14.44 -4.75 9.28
N GLN A 17 -15.22 -4.22 8.34
CA GLN A 17 -15.62 -4.93 7.12
C GLN A 17 -14.62 -4.76 5.96
N THR A 18 -13.86 -3.66 5.92
CA THR A 18 -12.85 -3.46 4.87
C THR A 18 -11.75 -4.54 4.95
N PRO A 19 -11.42 -5.22 3.84
CA PRO A 19 -10.31 -6.18 3.82
C PRO A 19 -9.01 -5.46 4.18
N LYS A 20 -8.14 -6.11 4.96
CA LYS A 20 -6.82 -5.56 5.29
C LYS A 20 -5.90 -5.78 4.08
N GLU A 21 -5.69 -4.76 3.26
CA GLU A 21 -4.83 -4.81 2.07
C GLU A 21 -3.34 -4.92 2.44
N SER A 22 -2.62 -5.91 1.88
CA SER A 22 -1.16 -6.05 1.94
C SER A 22 -0.49 -5.25 0.81
N PRO A 23 0.51 -4.39 1.08
CA PRO A 23 1.25 -3.74 -0.01
C PRO A 23 2.15 -4.77 -0.67
N LEU A 24 1.93 -5.07 -1.95
CA LEU A 24 2.81 -5.93 -2.74
C LEU A 24 4.24 -5.39 -2.67
N GLY A 25 5.12 -6.15 -1.99
CA GLY A 25 6.54 -5.90 -1.84
C GLY A 25 7.24 -5.82 -3.20
N GLY A 26 8.23 -4.94 -3.28
CA GLY A 26 8.84 -4.49 -4.52
C GLY A 26 9.63 -5.56 -5.29
N SER A 27 9.65 -5.36 -6.61
CA SER A 27 10.51 -6.03 -7.58
C SER A 27 11.98 -6.02 -7.13
N GLY A 28 12.49 -7.19 -6.76
CA GLY A 28 13.91 -7.40 -6.49
C GLY A 28 14.16 -8.85 -6.10
N GLY A 29 14.54 -9.69 -7.06
CA GLY A 29 14.97 -11.05 -6.77
C GLY A 29 14.94 -11.94 -8.00
N CYS A 30 16.12 -12.38 -8.42
CA CYS A 30 16.41 -13.28 -9.53
C CYS A 30 15.83 -14.68 -9.26
N TYR A 31 15.43 -15.40 -10.32
CA TYR A 31 14.98 -16.79 -10.28
C TYR A 31 16.02 -17.71 -9.61
N PRO A 32 15.56 -18.66 -8.79
CA PRO A 32 16.02 -20.04 -8.95
C PRO A 32 14.87 -21.02 -9.23
N ASP A 33 15.25 -22.11 -9.89
CA ASP A 33 14.46 -23.16 -10.54
C ASP A 33 13.53 -23.98 -9.62
N PRO A 34 12.54 -24.70 -10.21
CA PRO A 34 11.48 -25.41 -9.49
C PRO A 34 11.83 -26.86 -9.15
N VAL A 35 11.05 -27.40 -8.20
CA VAL A 35 10.76 -28.81 -7.85
C VAL A 35 11.24 -29.14 -6.43
N GLU A 36 10.31 -29.26 -5.48
CA GLU A 36 9.90 -30.56 -4.92
C GLU A 36 8.64 -30.43 -4.03
N ASP A 37 7.72 -31.33 -4.36
CA ASP A 37 6.60 -31.95 -3.66
C ASP A 37 5.56 -31.20 -2.80
N ARG A 38 4.36 -31.22 -3.38
CA ARG A 38 3.04 -30.97 -2.79
C ARG A 38 2.70 -32.05 -1.75
N ASN A 39 2.70 -31.76 -0.45
CA ASN A 39 1.72 -32.37 0.46
C ASN A 39 1.64 -31.74 1.87
N GLU A 40 1.18 -30.50 2.01
CA GLU A 40 0.68 -29.98 3.32
C GLU A 40 -0.22 -28.73 3.15
N GLN A 41 -0.86 -28.60 1.98
CA GLN A 41 -1.43 -27.36 1.46
C GLN A 41 -2.86 -27.04 1.94
N LEU A 42 -3.43 -27.70 2.96
CA LEU A 42 -4.86 -27.48 3.27
C LEU A 42 -5.22 -27.16 4.72
N ASP A 43 -4.31 -27.26 5.69
CA ASP A 43 -4.68 -27.05 7.10
C ASP A 43 -3.96 -25.88 7.81
N ALA A 44 -2.98 -25.24 7.16
CA ALA A 44 -2.32 -24.05 7.71
C ALA A 44 -2.77 -22.71 7.05
N ASP A 45 -3.35 -22.75 5.85
CA ASP A 45 -3.65 -21.55 5.04
C ASP A 45 -4.92 -20.80 5.48
N VAL A 46 -5.73 -21.37 6.38
CA VAL A 46 -7.04 -20.82 6.76
C VAL A 46 -7.00 -19.98 8.05
N TYR A 47 -5.97 -20.08 8.90
CA TYR A 47 -5.98 -19.39 10.21
C TYR A 47 -4.97 -18.25 10.41
N CYS A 48 -4.16 -17.88 9.41
CA CYS A 48 -3.18 -16.78 9.52
C CYS A 48 -3.55 -15.53 8.69
N ALA A 49 -4.84 -15.32 8.40
CA ALA A 49 -5.27 -14.39 7.36
C ALA A 49 -5.68 -12.96 7.81
N LEU A 50 -5.40 -12.50 9.04
CA LEU A 50 -5.91 -11.17 9.48
C LEU A 50 -4.91 -10.26 10.23
N GLN A 51 -3.60 -10.52 10.17
CA GLN A 51 -2.58 -9.59 10.69
C GLN A 51 -1.63 -9.15 9.57
N VAL A 52 -2.00 -8.08 8.85
CA VAL A 52 -1.13 -7.48 7.82
C VAL A 52 -0.35 -6.34 8.46
N GLU A 53 0.94 -6.58 8.69
CA GLU A 53 1.90 -5.55 9.08
C GLU A 53 2.17 -4.60 7.88
N PRO A 54 2.37 -3.30 8.11
CA PRO A 54 2.72 -2.38 7.04
C PRO A 54 3.96 -2.88 6.29
N GLN A 55 3.87 -2.99 4.96
CA GLN A 55 5.01 -3.39 4.13
C GLN A 55 6.22 -2.53 4.46
N GLU A 56 7.35 -3.18 4.72
CA GLU A 56 8.59 -2.50 5.00
C GLU A 56 9.05 -1.75 3.74
N LYS A 57 8.79 -0.44 3.75
CA LYS A 57 9.23 0.49 2.70
C LYS A 57 10.57 1.10 3.08
N LYS A 58 11.44 1.27 2.09
CA LYS A 58 12.73 1.96 2.26
C LYS A 58 12.51 3.29 2.98
N LYS A 59 13.30 3.53 4.03
CA LYS A 59 13.20 4.75 4.84
C LYS A 59 13.42 5.96 3.95
N THR A 60 12.46 6.88 3.93
CA THR A 60 12.67 8.19 3.31
C THR A 60 13.71 8.94 4.12
N PRO A 61 14.80 9.45 3.52
CA PRO A 61 15.79 10.22 4.26
C PRO A 61 15.15 11.49 4.83
N LYS A 62 15.77 12.08 5.84
CA LYS A 62 15.26 13.28 6.53
C LYS A 62 16.16 14.50 6.27
N GLY A 63 15.66 15.70 6.58
CA GLY A 63 16.41 16.96 6.49
C GLY A 63 16.87 17.32 5.08
N ARG A 64 18.15 17.68 4.95
CA ARG A 64 18.76 18.16 3.69
C ARG A 64 18.70 17.12 2.57
N ALA A 65 18.90 15.85 2.90
CA ALA A 65 18.85 14.76 1.92
C ALA A 65 17.48 14.66 1.25
N LEU A 66 16.39 14.80 2.02
CA LEU A 66 15.03 14.84 1.47
C LEU A 66 14.79 16.07 0.59
N LYS A 67 15.29 17.23 1.01
CA LYS A 67 15.19 18.47 0.21
C LYS A 67 15.89 18.31 -1.14
N ARG A 68 17.06 17.67 -1.19
CA ARG A 68 17.77 17.36 -2.45
C ARG A 68 16.93 16.47 -3.37
N ILE A 69 16.40 15.36 -2.86
CA ILE A 69 15.57 14.43 -3.65
C ILE A 69 14.30 15.12 -4.18
N LYS A 70 13.67 15.98 -3.37
CA LYS A 70 12.49 16.76 -3.80
C LYS A 70 12.86 17.78 -4.88
N TYR A 71 13.99 18.47 -4.75
CA TYR A 71 14.45 19.45 -5.73
C TYR A 71 14.73 18.80 -7.09
N THR A 72 15.50 17.70 -7.11
CA THR A 72 15.83 17.01 -8.36
C THR A 72 14.59 16.48 -9.07
N ARG A 73 13.63 15.89 -8.34
CA ARG A 73 12.35 15.41 -8.89
C ARG A 73 11.43 16.53 -9.39
N ARG A 74 11.47 17.72 -8.76
CA ARG A 74 10.56 18.82 -9.09
C ARG A 74 11.12 19.77 -10.14
N PHE A 75 12.42 20.00 -10.21
CA PHE A 75 12.97 21.08 -11.03
C PHE A 75 13.97 20.61 -12.07
N VAL A 76 14.76 19.56 -11.78
CA VAL A 76 15.81 19.09 -12.72
C VAL A 76 15.24 18.05 -13.68
N ASN A 77 14.66 16.97 -13.15
CA ASN A 77 14.20 15.82 -13.95
C ASN A 77 12.69 15.89 -14.18
N VAL A 78 12.22 16.93 -14.86
CA VAL A 78 10.79 17.18 -15.11
C VAL A 78 10.31 16.39 -16.33
N THR A 79 9.32 15.52 -16.16
CA THR A 79 8.81 14.66 -17.23
C THR A 79 7.68 15.28 -18.08
N MET A 80 7.04 16.36 -17.63
CA MET A 80 5.95 17.04 -18.35
C MET A 80 6.30 18.52 -18.58
N THR A 81 6.69 18.84 -19.81
CA THR A 81 7.13 20.18 -20.25
C THR A 81 5.99 21.04 -20.83
N GLY A 82 4.79 20.48 -21.01
CA GLY A 82 3.60 21.18 -21.48
C GLY A 82 2.45 21.13 -20.45
N GLY A 83 1.77 22.27 -20.25
CA GLY A 83 0.61 22.37 -19.35
C GLY A 83 0.93 22.46 -17.85
N LYS A 84 -0.10 22.45 -17.01
CA LYS A 84 0.03 22.52 -15.54
C LYS A 84 0.47 21.16 -14.97
N ARG A 85 1.55 21.13 -14.20
CA ARG A 85 2.18 19.91 -13.66
C ARG A 85 1.32 19.25 -12.57
N LYS A 86 1.24 17.92 -12.58
CA LYS A 86 0.60 17.08 -11.55
C LYS A 86 1.66 16.30 -10.77
N MET A 87 1.56 16.23 -9.45
CA MET A 87 2.57 15.57 -8.60
C MET A 87 2.32 14.06 -8.42
N ASN A 88 1.06 13.64 -8.37
CA ASN A 88 0.66 12.24 -8.22
C ASN A 88 -0.42 11.92 -9.27
N PRO A 89 -0.07 11.80 -10.56
CA PRO A 89 -1.01 11.32 -11.56
C PRO A 89 -1.32 9.84 -11.29
N ASN A 90 -2.60 9.47 -11.33
CA ASN A 90 -2.98 8.06 -11.44
C ASN A 90 -2.57 7.55 -12.82
N PRO A 91 -2.27 6.26 -13.00
CA PRO A 91 -2.13 5.71 -14.34
C PRO A 91 -3.42 6.00 -15.11
N THR A 92 -3.30 6.70 -16.23
CA THR A 92 -4.39 6.75 -17.21
C THR A 92 -4.47 5.36 -17.83
N SER A 93 -5.66 4.75 -17.77
CA SER A 93 -5.92 3.34 -18.08
C SER A 93 -5.16 2.74 -19.25
#